data_AF-A0A3D3DVU6-F1
#
_entry.id   AF-A0A3D3DVU6-F1
#
_cell.length_a   1.000
_cell.length_b   1.000
_cell.length_c   1.000
_cell.angle_alpha   90.00
_cell.angle_beta   90.00
_cell.angle_gamma   90.00
#
_symmetry.space_group_name_H-M   'P 1'
#
loop_
_entity.id
_entity.type
_entity.pdbx_description
1 polymer ?
#
loop_
_entity_poly.entity_id
_entity_poly.type
_entity_poly.pdbx_seq_one_letter_code
_entity_poly.pdbx_strand_id
1 'polypeptide(L)'
;MDQVIHPRVANMAVPEIHPEMSGIKMIVSSSSPKAREHVRQGFSMVHAQWDFEAYRHFCAALQQDPDCILAYCGVALSLVDSHGESVSYRNAAVSRMIDLIEVDEKLLKEGKSGCFPRIERQFAFAVASLITSSPKTAAAMMKVMADSYPKTLQPKLFGAFLSRGSYDVLGNASKQRAKAVGIIRGLLEKHPANPLVLGFWLSLHAEAPIGIEFIKKEVLPEARKLVEMCPKVPSWHHMLGHYEWRAGNYHMAQRAFTQAAKLYESWMKRERISLNDCEEYVRAKCYLANTLYQRGDFDAAMKVAKDLRAMKLDPTRPASEGNQILLWRAYTLPARLYIARAAEGDLSSALKSLPDAKELSVFLSHPKFPTLAGSFTDALRFYIGCRKALNKADLIAAKSLHKVNYHGLVAKIASVLEGAKRSSEFGHYYRAAGALAVYDMELYGLIGMHQQKIMPVTTANHFRSARDKQITPSMMMPPLVVTHMENRLAELHSKLGSRKNASDAYLEALKHYPNNMDALRGLKACYLAMGEQKRASQIQAQIKRVSSENDQ
;
A
#
# COMPACT_ATOMS: atom_id res chain seq x y z
N MET A 1 15.83 -26.60 12.50
CA MET A 1 15.03 -25.43 12.97
C MET A 1 15.74 -24.12 12.68
N ASP A 2 17.06 -24.06 12.91
CA ASP A 2 17.91 -22.86 12.80
C ASP A 2 17.93 -22.20 11.41
N GLN A 3 17.56 -22.94 10.37
CA GLN A 3 17.45 -22.41 9.00
C GLN A 3 16.09 -21.75 8.71
N VAL A 4 15.09 -21.92 9.59
CA VAL A 4 13.71 -21.41 9.43
C VAL A 4 13.43 -20.22 10.35
N ILE A 5 13.99 -20.24 11.56
CA ILE A 5 13.86 -19.14 12.51
C ILE A 5 15.01 -18.16 12.27
N HIS A 6 14.68 -16.94 11.86
CA HIS A 6 15.66 -15.89 11.67
C HIS A 6 16.39 -15.62 13.00
N PRO A 7 17.74 -15.52 13.06
CA PRO A 7 18.49 -15.31 14.30
C PRO A 7 17.98 -14.13 15.14
N ARG A 8 17.64 -13.01 14.49
CA ARG A 8 16.97 -11.87 15.15
C ARG A 8 15.68 -12.26 15.86
N VAL A 9 14.80 -13.04 15.23
CA VAL A 9 13.54 -13.50 15.84
C VAL A 9 13.80 -14.49 16.97
N ALA A 10 14.79 -15.38 16.82
CA ALA A 10 15.20 -16.27 17.90
C ALA A 10 15.69 -15.51 19.15
N ASN A 11 16.26 -14.32 18.98
CA ASN A 11 16.74 -13.44 20.04
C ASN A 11 15.67 -12.45 20.57
N MET A 12 14.47 -12.43 20.00
CA MET A 12 13.36 -11.60 20.48
C MET A 12 12.58 -12.30 21.59
N ALA A 13 11.82 -11.53 22.37
CA ALA A 13 10.85 -12.09 23.30
C ALA A 13 9.78 -12.91 22.54
N VAL A 14 9.19 -13.88 23.23
CA VAL A 14 8.02 -14.61 22.74
C VAL A 14 6.88 -13.61 22.50
N PRO A 15 6.23 -13.61 21.32
CA PRO A 15 5.18 -12.65 21.00
C PRO A 15 3.96 -12.82 21.90
N GLU A 16 3.37 -11.69 22.31
CA GLU A 16 2.16 -11.64 23.13
C GLU A 16 0.93 -12.25 22.43
N ILE A 17 0.07 -12.94 23.18
CA ILE A 17 -1.21 -13.42 22.68
C ILE A 17 -2.23 -12.27 22.68
N HIS A 18 -3.06 -12.20 21.63
CA HIS A 18 -4.10 -11.18 21.46
C HIS A 18 -5.49 -11.85 21.53
N PRO A 19 -6.12 -11.94 22.72
CA PRO A 19 -7.38 -12.66 22.91
C PRO A 19 -8.54 -12.14 22.05
N GLU A 20 -8.52 -10.86 21.69
CA GLU A 20 -9.51 -10.23 20.81
C GLU A 20 -9.47 -10.76 19.36
N MET A 21 -8.41 -11.47 18.99
CA MET A 21 -8.18 -12.01 17.65
C MET A 21 -8.46 -13.52 17.58
N SER A 22 -9.64 -13.97 18.00
CA SER A 22 -10.04 -15.37 17.89
C SER A 22 -10.72 -15.66 16.54
N GLY A 23 -9.96 -15.60 15.45
CA GLY A 23 -10.54 -15.37 14.12
C GLY A 23 -10.79 -16.59 13.22
N ILE A 24 -9.97 -17.63 13.26
CA ILE A 24 -10.16 -18.89 12.51
C ILE A 24 -9.70 -20.04 13.39
N LYS A 25 -10.55 -21.05 13.56
CA LYS A 25 -10.22 -22.28 14.30
C LYS A 25 -9.90 -23.38 13.29
N MET A 26 -8.65 -23.49 12.90
CA MET A 26 -8.14 -24.72 12.31
C MET A 26 -7.76 -25.68 13.43
N ILE A 27 -8.05 -26.97 13.25
CA ILE A 27 -7.50 -28.00 14.13
C ILE A 27 -5.99 -27.99 13.91
N VAL A 28 -5.23 -27.99 15.01
CA VAL A 28 -3.77 -28.07 15.00
C VAL A 28 -3.41 -29.33 15.76
N SER A 29 -2.83 -30.32 15.08
CA SER A 29 -2.60 -31.68 15.61
C SER A 29 -1.39 -31.79 16.52
N SER A 30 -0.59 -30.73 16.63
CA SER A 30 0.52 -30.65 17.58
C SER A 30 0.08 -31.08 18.99
N SER A 31 0.87 -31.92 19.64
CA SER A 31 0.63 -32.33 21.03
C SER A 31 0.88 -31.19 22.03
N SER A 32 1.71 -30.21 21.67
CA SER A 32 2.04 -29.05 22.51
C SER A 32 0.90 -28.02 22.54
N PRO A 33 0.27 -27.77 23.72
CA PRO A 33 -0.75 -26.74 23.83
C PRO A 33 -0.27 -25.34 23.42
N LYS A 34 0.98 -25.00 23.76
CA LYS A 34 1.61 -23.73 23.42
C LYS A 34 1.83 -23.58 21.92
N ALA A 35 2.28 -24.63 21.23
CA ALA A 35 2.39 -24.61 19.78
C ALA A 35 1.03 -24.38 19.11
N ARG A 36 -0.03 -25.07 19.58
CA ARG A 36 -1.39 -24.87 19.06
C ARG A 36 -1.90 -23.45 19.26
N GLU A 37 -1.60 -22.82 20.40
CA GLU A 37 -1.98 -21.44 20.69
C GLU A 37 -1.28 -20.46 19.74
N HIS A 38 0.05 -20.53 19.64
CA HIS A 38 0.83 -19.67 18.76
C HIS A 38 0.47 -19.86 17.28
N VAL A 39 0.22 -21.09 16.80
CA VAL A 39 -0.24 -21.31 15.41
C VAL A 39 -1.56 -20.60 15.12
N ARG A 40 -2.52 -20.65 16.06
CA ARG A 40 -3.81 -19.96 15.89
C ARG A 40 -3.67 -18.45 15.90
N GLN A 41 -2.82 -17.92 16.78
CA GLN A 41 -2.54 -16.49 16.83
C GLN A 41 -1.81 -16.03 15.56
N GLY A 42 -0.81 -16.79 15.10
CA GLY A 42 -0.08 -16.52 13.86
C GLY A 42 -1.00 -16.45 12.64
N PHE A 43 -1.93 -17.41 12.48
CA PHE A 43 -2.90 -17.33 11.38
C PHE A 43 -3.82 -16.12 11.51
N SER A 44 -4.25 -15.77 12.72
CA SER A 44 -5.05 -14.56 12.94
C SER A 44 -4.28 -13.30 12.50
N MET A 45 -2.96 -13.25 12.72
CA MET A 45 -2.10 -12.17 12.24
C MET A 45 -1.87 -12.18 10.71
N VAL A 46 -1.73 -13.35 10.08
CA VAL A 46 -1.70 -13.46 8.60
C VAL A 46 -2.97 -12.87 7.99
N HIS A 47 -4.13 -13.22 8.55
CA HIS A 47 -5.41 -12.68 8.08
C HIS A 47 -5.57 -11.18 8.40
N ALA A 48 -4.87 -10.68 9.42
CA ALA A 48 -4.78 -9.25 9.70
C ALA A 48 -3.74 -8.52 8.83
N GLN A 49 -2.93 -9.22 8.03
CA GLN A 49 -1.81 -8.65 7.28
C GLN A 49 -0.78 -7.97 8.21
N TRP A 50 -0.54 -8.56 9.39
CA TRP A 50 0.51 -8.17 10.33
C TRP A 50 1.65 -9.19 10.27
N ASP A 51 2.30 -9.23 9.11
CA ASP A 51 3.06 -10.40 8.65
C ASP A 51 4.28 -10.70 9.52
N PHE A 52 5.01 -9.68 10.00
CA PHE A 52 6.16 -9.90 10.88
C PHE A 52 5.75 -10.48 12.24
N GLU A 53 4.64 -10.02 12.82
CA GLU A 53 4.12 -10.58 14.07
C GLU A 53 3.60 -12.01 13.88
N ALA A 54 2.94 -12.28 12.74
CA ALA A 54 2.56 -13.63 12.36
C ALA A 54 3.77 -14.57 12.32
N TYR A 55 4.86 -14.14 11.67
CA TYR A 55 6.11 -14.90 11.59
C TYR A 55 6.70 -15.19 12.99
N ARG A 56 6.68 -14.22 13.91
CA ARG A 56 7.12 -14.43 15.31
C ARG A 56 6.30 -15.51 16.01
N HIS A 57 4.97 -15.51 15.86
CA HIS A 57 4.13 -16.55 16.46
C HIS A 57 4.46 -17.94 15.91
N PHE A 58 4.63 -18.07 14.60
CA PHE A 58 5.00 -19.37 14.03
C PHE A 58 6.40 -19.84 14.46
N CYS A 59 7.36 -18.92 14.63
CA CYS A 59 8.67 -19.26 15.21
C CYS A 59 8.53 -19.76 16.65
N ALA A 60 7.74 -19.09 17.49
CA ALA A 60 7.46 -19.53 18.86
C ALA A 60 6.77 -20.91 18.89
N ALA A 61 5.85 -21.18 17.95
CA ALA A 61 5.25 -22.50 17.81
C ALA A 61 6.29 -23.57 17.46
N LEU A 62 7.19 -23.30 16.51
CA LEU A 62 8.24 -24.23 16.12
C LEU A 62 9.21 -24.52 17.27
N GLN A 63 9.52 -23.54 18.11
CA GLN A 63 10.34 -23.77 19.32
C GLN A 63 9.67 -24.73 20.30
N GLN A 64 8.33 -24.81 20.32
CA GLN A 64 7.57 -25.70 21.19
C GLN A 64 7.30 -27.08 20.55
N ASP A 65 7.18 -27.13 19.23
CA ASP A 65 6.98 -28.34 18.45
C ASP A 65 7.68 -28.21 17.08
N PRO A 66 8.90 -28.76 16.93
CA PRO A 66 9.67 -28.70 15.70
C PRO A 66 9.01 -29.39 14.50
N ASP A 67 8.04 -30.27 14.72
CA ASP A 67 7.36 -31.02 13.66
C ASP A 67 5.95 -30.48 13.39
N CYS A 68 5.59 -29.31 13.95
CA CYS A 68 4.31 -28.67 13.69
C CYS A 68 4.21 -28.15 12.25
N ILE A 69 3.66 -28.98 11.35
CA ILE A 69 3.57 -28.68 9.91
C ILE A 69 2.82 -27.37 9.60
N LEU A 70 1.79 -27.04 10.40
CA LEU A 70 1.03 -25.80 10.24
C LEU A 70 1.82 -24.55 10.63
N ALA A 71 2.79 -24.66 11.54
CA ALA A 71 3.69 -23.54 11.83
C ALA A 71 4.61 -23.25 10.63
N TYR A 72 5.11 -24.27 9.93
CA TYR A 72 5.84 -24.09 8.67
C TYR A 72 4.98 -23.47 7.56
N CYS A 73 3.71 -23.88 7.44
CA CYS A 73 2.75 -23.23 6.54
C CYS A 73 2.63 -21.73 6.85
N GLY A 74 2.53 -21.41 8.13
CA GLY A 74 2.44 -20.05 8.64
C GLY A 74 3.67 -19.20 8.32
N VAL A 75 4.88 -19.73 8.54
CA VAL A 75 6.13 -19.07 8.13
C VAL A 75 6.11 -18.76 6.63
N ALA A 76 5.71 -19.73 5.81
CA ALA A 76 5.67 -19.54 4.36
C ALA A 76 4.65 -18.47 3.92
N LEU A 77 3.50 -18.38 4.61
CA LEU A 77 2.46 -17.38 4.36
C LEU A 77 2.78 -16.00 4.93
N SER A 78 3.68 -15.90 5.91
CA SER A 78 4.09 -14.62 6.52
C SER A 78 5.27 -13.97 5.79
N LEU A 79 6.11 -14.77 5.13
CA LEU A 79 7.33 -14.30 4.45
C LEU A 79 7.14 -14.26 2.92
N VAL A 80 6.14 -13.51 2.44
CA VAL A 80 5.69 -13.58 1.03
C VAL A 80 6.61 -12.89 0.02
N ASP A 81 7.48 -11.97 0.42
CA ASP A 81 8.42 -11.31 -0.50
C ASP A 81 9.37 -12.34 -1.13
N SER A 82 9.31 -12.47 -2.46
CA SER A 82 10.05 -13.45 -3.24
C SER A 82 11.54 -13.13 -3.39
N HIS A 83 11.98 -11.91 -3.08
CA HIS A 83 13.35 -11.46 -3.32
C HIS A 83 14.02 -10.74 -2.13
N GLY A 84 13.33 -10.66 -0.98
CA GLY A 84 13.82 -10.01 0.23
C GLY A 84 14.83 -10.81 1.05
N GLU A 85 15.28 -10.22 2.16
CA GLU A 85 16.24 -10.84 3.07
C GLU A 85 15.70 -12.09 3.80
N SER A 86 14.38 -12.30 3.78
CA SER A 86 13.71 -13.43 4.44
C SER A 86 13.49 -14.66 3.54
N VAL A 87 13.89 -14.60 2.27
CA VAL A 87 13.60 -15.65 1.27
C VAL A 87 14.20 -17.00 1.65
N SER A 88 15.41 -17.04 2.20
CA SER A 88 16.05 -18.29 2.62
C SER A 88 15.27 -18.99 3.73
N TYR A 89 14.73 -18.23 4.69
CA TYR A 89 13.94 -18.76 5.79
C TYR A 89 12.59 -19.30 5.32
N ARG A 90 11.93 -18.62 4.38
CA ARG A 90 10.74 -19.15 3.71
C ARG A 90 11.05 -20.46 3.00
N ASN A 91 12.11 -20.49 2.19
CA ASN A 91 12.46 -21.67 1.41
C ASN A 91 12.80 -22.85 2.32
N ALA A 92 13.52 -22.62 3.42
CA ALA A 92 13.78 -23.63 4.43
C ALA A 92 12.49 -24.15 5.09
N ALA A 93 11.52 -23.28 5.36
CA ALA A 93 10.21 -23.70 5.88
C ALA A 93 9.46 -24.58 4.89
N VAL A 94 9.48 -24.22 3.59
CA VAL A 94 8.86 -25.01 2.52
C VAL A 94 9.55 -26.36 2.34
N SER A 95 10.89 -26.40 2.33
CA SER A 95 11.64 -27.66 2.26
C SER A 95 11.30 -28.57 3.43
N ARG A 96 11.35 -28.05 4.66
CA ARG A 96 11.00 -28.85 5.85
C ARG A 96 9.55 -29.35 5.82
N MET A 97 8.64 -28.52 5.34
CA MET A 97 7.24 -28.91 5.16
C MET A 97 7.09 -30.06 4.14
N ILE A 98 7.84 -30.03 3.04
CA ILE A 98 7.85 -31.12 2.05
C ILE A 98 8.43 -32.40 2.67
N ASP A 99 9.56 -32.32 3.39
CA ASP A 99 10.17 -33.48 4.05
C ASP A 99 9.18 -34.16 5.02
N LEU A 100 8.46 -33.37 5.81
CA LEU A 100 7.44 -33.87 6.75
C LEU A 100 6.28 -34.56 6.02
N ILE A 101 5.85 -34.03 4.87
CA ILE A 101 4.81 -34.65 4.05
C ILE A 101 5.30 -36.00 3.48
N GLU A 102 6.52 -36.05 2.95
CA GLU A 102 7.08 -37.27 2.36
C GLU A 102 7.26 -38.39 3.39
N VAL A 103 7.74 -38.06 4.60
CA VAL A 103 7.83 -39.01 5.71
C VAL A 103 6.45 -39.54 6.08
N ASP A 104 5.45 -38.67 6.21
CA ASP A 104 4.08 -39.06 6.54
C ASP A 104 3.45 -39.95 5.45
N GLU A 105 3.65 -39.60 4.18
CA GLU A 105 3.19 -40.41 3.03
C GLU A 105 3.84 -41.80 2.99
N LYS A 106 5.13 -41.89 3.32
CA LYS A 106 5.83 -43.18 3.40
C LYS A 106 5.24 -44.06 4.49
N LEU A 107 4.99 -43.51 5.69
CA LEU A 107 4.35 -44.24 6.78
C LEU A 107 2.98 -44.77 6.37
N LEU A 108 2.16 -43.95 5.72
CA LEU A 108 0.84 -44.34 5.23
C LEU A 108 0.92 -45.45 4.16
N LYS A 109 1.88 -45.38 3.23
CA LYS A 109 2.13 -46.42 2.22
C LYS A 109 2.59 -47.75 2.84
N GLU A 110 3.32 -47.69 3.94
CA GLU A 110 3.72 -48.86 4.75
C GLU A 110 2.60 -49.41 5.64
N GLY A 111 1.38 -48.86 5.56
CA GLY A 111 0.23 -49.27 6.38
C GLY A 111 0.32 -48.81 7.84
N LYS A 112 1.26 -47.92 8.19
CA LYS A 112 1.38 -47.33 9.52
C LYS A 112 0.45 -46.13 9.67
N SER A 113 0.19 -45.73 10.92
CA SER A 113 -0.52 -44.49 11.20
C SER A 113 0.34 -43.29 10.78
N GLY A 114 -0.28 -42.33 10.10
CA GLY A 114 0.37 -41.08 9.74
C GLY A 114 0.58 -40.15 10.94
N CYS A 115 1.57 -39.27 10.85
CA CYS A 115 1.91 -38.22 11.79
C CYS A 115 0.91 -37.05 11.77
N PHE A 116 0.31 -36.76 10.61
CA PHE A 116 -0.56 -35.59 10.45
C PHE A 116 -2.00 -35.98 10.06
N PRO A 117 -3.01 -35.17 10.41
CA PRO A 117 -4.33 -35.29 9.81
C PRO A 117 -4.31 -34.96 8.32
N ARG A 118 -5.21 -35.59 7.56
CA ARG A 118 -5.34 -35.35 6.09
C ARG A 118 -5.52 -33.88 5.73
N ILE A 119 -6.29 -33.12 6.52
CA ILE A 119 -6.54 -31.69 6.26
C ILE A 119 -5.26 -30.85 6.39
N GLU A 120 -4.39 -31.14 7.36
CA GLU A 120 -3.14 -30.42 7.55
C GLU A 120 -2.15 -30.72 6.43
N ARG A 121 -2.03 -32.00 6.03
CA ARG A 121 -1.25 -32.38 4.84
C ARG A 121 -1.70 -31.63 3.59
N GLN A 122 -3.00 -31.61 3.33
CA GLN A 122 -3.55 -30.93 2.14
C GLN A 122 -3.32 -29.42 2.20
N PHE A 123 -3.46 -28.81 3.38
CA PHE A 123 -3.16 -27.39 3.56
C PHE A 123 -1.69 -27.10 3.31
N ALA A 124 -0.80 -27.90 3.90
CA ALA A 124 0.64 -27.80 3.75
C ALA A 124 1.07 -27.95 2.29
N PHE A 125 0.54 -28.94 1.58
CA PHE A 125 0.82 -29.15 0.17
C PHE A 125 0.33 -27.99 -0.71
N ALA A 126 -0.84 -27.41 -0.39
CA ALA A 126 -1.36 -26.22 -1.07
C ALA A 126 -0.50 -24.97 -0.81
N VAL A 127 0.00 -24.77 0.42
CA VAL A 127 0.93 -23.69 0.75
C VAL A 127 2.29 -23.90 0.10
N ALA A 128 2.81 -25.12 0.07
CA ALA A 128 4.05 -25.43 -0.66
C ALA A 128 3.91 -25.06 -2.14
N SER A 129 2.80 -25.45 -2.77
CA SER A 129 2.50 -25.18 -4.17
C SER A 129 2.33 -23.70 -4.49
N LEU A 130 1.99 -22.85 -3.50
CA LEU A 130 1.97 -21.40 -3.67
C LEU A 130 3.37 -20.87 -3.99
N ILE A 131 4.39 -21.44 -3.35
CA ILE A 131 5.78 -21.01 -3.46
C ILE A 131 6.52 -21.74 -4.58
N THR A 132 6.33 -23.05 -4.71
CA THR A 132 7.07 -23.89 -5.67
C THR A 132 6.45 -23.93 -7.06
N SER A 133 5.16 -23.60 -7.18
CA SER A 133 4.43 -23.64 -8.45
C SER A 133 3.81 -22.28 -8.77
N SER A 134 2.57 -22.04 -8.35
CA SER A 134 1.89 -20.77 -8.65
C SER A 134 0.72 -20.50 -7.70
N PRO A 135 0.34 -19.23 -7.50
CA PRO A 135 -0.90 -18.87 -6.79
C PRO A 135 -2.15 -19.54 -7.36
N LYS A 136 -2.21 -19.76 -8.68
CA LYS A 136 -3.35 -20.41 -9.34
C LYS A 136 -3.45 -21.90 -8.96
N THR A 137 -2.33 -22.60 -8.90
CA THR A 137 -2.27 -24.01 -8.48
C THR A 137 -2.70 -24.15 -7.03
N ALA A 138 -2.10 -23.37 -6.13
CA ALA A 138 -2.49 -23.34 -4.72
C ALA A 138 -3.98 -23.02 -4.53
N ALA A 139 -4.52 -22.05 -5.28
CA ALA A 139 -5.94 -21.72 -5.23
C ALA A 139 -6.85 -22.88 -5.65
N ALA A 140 -6.46 -23.68 -6.64
CA ALA A 140 -7.24 -24.85 -7.07
C ALA A 140 -7.29 -25.91 -5.97
N MET A 141 -6.16 -26.16 -5.30
CA MET A 141 -6.07 -27.10 -4.18
C MET A 141 -6.90 -26.64 -2.98
N MET A 142 -6.79 -25.36 -2.62
CA MET A 142 -7.58 -24.74 -1.56
C MET A 142 -9.09 -24.82 -1.83
N LYS A 143 -9.53 -24.78 -3.11
CA LYS A 143 -10.94 -24.97 -3.49
C LYS A 143 -11.40 -26.41 -3.26
N VAL A 144 -10.61 -27.40 -3.69
CA VAL A 144 -10.92 -28.83 -3.43
C VAL A 144 -11.02 -29.10 -1.91
N MET A 145 -10.11 -28.50 -1.13
CA MET A 145 -10.17 -28.56 0.32
C MET A 145 -11.42 -27.88 0.89
N ALA A 146 -11.80 -26.71 0.37
CA ALA A 146 -13.00 -26.00 0.79
C ALA A 146 -14.28 -26.81 0.58
N ASP A 147 -14.34 -27.60 -0.50
CA ASP A 147 -15.45 -28.50 -0.80
C ASP A 147 -15.44 -29.72 0.15
N SER A 148 -14.25 -30.26 0.44
CA SER A 148 -14.06 -31.42 1.32
C SER A 148 -14.28 -31.09 2.81
N TYR A 149 -14.00 -29.85 3.21
CA TYR A 149 -14.07 -29.37 4.58
C TYR A 149 -14.87 -28.06 4.68
N PRO A 150 -16.20 -28.10 4.44
CA PRO A 150 -17.01 -26.91 4.31
C PRO A 150 -17.12 -26.06 5.58
N LYS A 151 -16.74 -26.58 6.75
CA LYS A 151 -16.70 -25.83 8.02
C LYS A 151 -15.37 -25.09 8.23
N THR A 152 -14.32 -25.44 7.48
CA THR A 152 -13.00 -24.79 7.58
C THR A 152 -12.96 -23.57 6.67
N LEU A 153 -13.00 -22.37 7.25
CA LEU A 153 -13.06 -21.12 6.49
C LEU A 153 -11.75 -20.80 5.75
N GLN A 154 -10.61 -21.21 6.30
CA GLN A 154 -9.30 -20.81 5.79
C GLN A 154 -9.04 -21.20 4.33
N PRO A 155 -9.27 -22.45 3.87
CA PRO A 155 -9.16 -22.80 2.45
C PRO A 155 -10.13 -22.03 1.55
N LYS A 156 -11.33 -21.69 2.05
CA LYS A 156 -12.30 -20.89 1.27
C LYS A 156 -11.79 -19.47 1.03
N LEU A 157 -11.28 -18.82 2.09
CA LEU A 157 -10.74 -17.47 2.03
C LEU A 157 -9.50 -17.41 1.12
N PHE A 158 -8.51 -18.28 1.35
CA PHE A 158 -7.30 -18.32 0.52
C PHE A 158 -7.62 -18.74 -0.92
N GLY A 159 -8.49 -19.74 -1.13
CA GLY A 159 -8.88 -20.17 -2.47
C GLY A 159 -9.54 -19.06 -3.28
N ALA A 160 -10.42 -18.27 -2.68
CA ALA A 160 -11.02 -17.10 -3.31
C ALA A 160 -9.98 -15.99 -3.58
N PHE A 161 -9.14 -15.67 -2.59
CA PHE A 161 -8.15 -14.59 -2.70
C PHE A 161 -7.04 -14.88 -3.71
N LEU A 162 -6.48 -16.09 -3.70
CA LEU A 162 -5.41 -16.50 -4.62
C LEU A 162 -5.90 -16.65 -6.06
N SER A 163 -7.21 -16.78 -6.27
CA SER A 163 -7.84 -16.81 -7.60
C SER A 163 -8.70 -15.58 -7.91
N ARG A 164 -8.47 -14.46 -7.21
CA ARG A 164 -9.34 -13.26 -7.24
C ARG A 164 -9.35 -12.48 -8.55
N GLY A 165 -8.64 -12.91 -9.59
CA GLY A 165 -8.59 -12.19 -10.87
C GLY A 165 -8.09 -10.75 -10.73
N SER A 166 -8.43 -9.91 -11.70
CA SER A 166 -7.99 -8.52 -11.80
C SER A 166 -9.13 -7.61 -12.26
N TYR A 167 -8.85 -6.31 -12.29
CA TYR A 167 -9.63 -5.32 -13.03
C TYR A 167 -8.86 -4.95 -14.31
N ASP A 168 -9.57 -4.62 -15.38
CA ASP A 168 -8.96 -4.03 -16.57
C ASP A 168 -8.66 -2.53 -16.40
N VAL A 169 -8.11 -1.90 -17.44
CA VAL A 169 -7.77 -0.47 -17.43
C VAL A 169 -8.99 0.46 -17.31
N LEU A 170 -10.20 -0.05 -17.59
CA LEU A 170 -11.46 0.67 -17.45
C LEU A 170 -12.11 0.41 -16.08
N GLY A 171 -11.51 -0.45 -15.26
CA GLY A 171 -12.02 -0.83 -13.96
C GLY A 171 -13.07 -1.94 -13.99
N ASN A 172 -13.26 -2.63 -15.12
CA ASN A 172 -14.19 -3.76 -15.18
C ASN A 172 -13.58 -5.00 -14.50
N ALA A 173 -14.39 -5.66 -13.67
CA ALA A 173 -13.97 -6.88 -12.99
C ALA A 173 -13.89 -8.06 -13.97
N SER A 174 -12.81 -8.85 -13.91
CA SER A 174 -12.79 -10.15 -14.58
C SER A 174 -13.85 -11.11 -14.00
N LYS A 175 -14.22 -12.17 -14.74
CA LYS A 175 -15.15 -13.20 -14.24
C LYS A 175 -14.68 -13.81 -12.91
N GLN A 176 -13.38 -14.05 -12.79
CA GLN A 176 -12.76 -14.58 -11.57
C GLN A 176 -12.86 -13.58 -10.42
N ARG A 177 -12.73 -12.29 -10.72
CA ARG A 177 -12.86 -11.21 -9.74
C ARG A 177 -14.28 -11.09 -9.19
N ALA A 178 -15.28 -11.07 -10.07
CA ALA A 178 -16.68 -11.08 -9.65
C ALA A 178 -17.01 -12.31 -8.80
N LYS A 179 -16.54 -13.50 -9.21
CA LYS A 179 -16.72 -14.75 -8.45
C LYS A 179 -16.08 -14.70 -7.06
N ALA A 180 -14.85 -14.21 -6.93
CA ALA A 180 -14.17 -14.14 -5.64
C ALA A 180 -14.87 -13.17 -4.67
N VAL A 181 -15.29 -12.00 -5.15
CA VAL A 181 -16.07 -11.04 -4.34
C VAL A 181 -17.38 -11.66 -3.88
N GLY A 182 -18.10 -12.38 -4.75
CA GLY A 182 -19.34 -13.07 -4.40
C GLY A 182 -19.14 -14.17 -3.35
N ILE A 183 -18.09 -14.98 -3.47
CA ILE A 183 -17.76 -16.03 -2.48
C ILE A 183 -17.51 -15.41 -1.11
N ILE A 184 -16.67 -14.39 -1.03
CA ILE A 184 -16.32 -13.77 0.25
C ILE A 184 -17.52 -13.02 0.84
N ARG A 185 -18.35 -12.36 0.01
CA ARG A 185 -19.61 -11.74 0.47
C ARG A 185 -20.55 -12.76 1.10
N GLY A 186 -20.77 -13.91 0.45
CA GLY A 186 -21.62 -14.97 1.00
C GLY A 186 -21.06 -15.59 2.29
N LEU A 187 -19.73 -15.58 2.49
CA LEU A 187 -19.13 -15.95 3.78
C LEU A 187 -19.38 -14.88 4.84
N LEU A 188 -19.29 -13.60 4.49
CA LEU A 188 -19.56 -12.49 5.41
C LEU A 188 -21.01 -12.52 5.90
N GLU A 189 -21.97 -12.79 5.02
CA GLU A 189 -23.39 -12.95 5.39
C GLU A 189 -23.61 -14.11 6.38
N LYS A 190 -22.89 -15.23 6.22
CA LYS A 190 -22.97 -16.39 7.11
C LYS A 190 -22.18 -16.20 8.42
N HIS A 191 -21.19 -15.33 8.41
CA HIS A 191 -20.27 -15.09 9.52
C HIS A 191 -20.06 -13.58 9.77
N PRO A 192 -21.14 -12.81 10.06
CA PRO A 192 -21.10 -11.35 10.07
C PRO A 192 -20.25 -10.76 11.20
N ALA A 193 -19.95 -11.53 12.24
CA ALA A 193 -19.10 -11.15 13.35
C ALA A 193 -17.75 -11.91 13.35
N ASN A 194 -17.34 -12.49 12.21
CA ASN A 194 -16.00 -13.07 12.07
C ASN A 194 -15.03 -12.00 11.53
N PRO A 195 -14.07 -11.53 12.34
CA PRO A 195 -13.19 -10.43 11.94
C PRO A 195 -12.26 -10.79 10.76
N LEU A 196 -11.96 -12.07 10.54
CA LEU A 196 -11.09 -12.49 9.43
C LEU A 196 -11.82 -12.55 8.10
N VAL A 197 -13.09 -12.99 8.11
CA VAL A 197 -13.94 -12.94 6.91
C VAL A 197 -14.19 -11.49 6.51
N LEU A 198 -14.47 -10.63 7.50
CA LEU A 198 -14.62 -9.20 7.33
C LEU A 198 -13.35 -8.56 6.78
N GLY A 199 -12.19 -8.84 7.39
CA GLY A 199 -10.89 -8.40 6.92
C GLY A 199 -10.61 -8.81 5.47
N PHE A 200 -10.89 -10.06 5.08
CA PHE A 200 -10.72 -10.51 3.69
C PHE A 200 -11.64 -9.78 2.72
N TRP A 201 -12.91 -9.58 3.10
CA TRP A 201 -13.87 -8.86 2.28
C TRP A 201 -13.42 -7.42 2.03
N LEU A 202 -12.95 -6.75 3.08
CA LEU A 202 -12.35 -5.42 2.98
C LEU A 202 -11.08 -5.46 2.12
N SER A 203 -10.09 -6.32 2.39
CA SER A 203 -8.87 -6.40 1.56
C SER A 203 -9.15 -6.60 0.07
N LEU A 204 -10.23 -7.30 -0.32
CA LEU A 204 -10.67 -7.31 -1.72
C LEU A 204 -11.06 -5.91 -2.20
N HIS A 205 -11.87 -5.16 -1.47
CA HIS A 205 -12.33 -3.81 -1.87
C HIS A 205 -11.30 -2.70 -1.75
N ALA A 206 -10.23 -2.88 -0.95
CA ALA A 206 -9.22 -1.84 -0.70
C ALA A 206 -8.64 -1.27 -2.00
N GLU A 207 -8.55 -2.12 -3.03
CA GLU A 207 -7.88 -1.80 -4.30
C GLU A 207 -8.85 -1.82 -5.49
N ALA A 208 -10.14 -2.09 -5.21
CA ALA A 208 -11.14 -2.14 -6.26
C ALA A 208 -11.45 -0.72 -6.76
N PRO A 209 -11.62 -0.51 -8.08
CA PRO A 209 -12.10 0.75 -8.66
C PRO A 209 -13.61 0.95 -8.40
N ILE A 210 -14.02 0.78 -7.15
CA ILE A 210 -15.39 0.98 -6.67
C ILE A 210 -15.66 2.46 -6.45
N GLY A 211 -16.88 2.88 -6.77
CA GLY A 211 -17.34 4.25 -6.58
C GLY A 211 -17.42 4.63 -5.10
N ILE A 212 -17.19 5.91 -4.81
CA ILE A 212 -17.23 6.48 -3.45
C ILE A 212 -18.54 6.19 -2.72
N GLU A 213 -19.66 6.16 -3.43
CA GLU A 213 -20.97 5.88 -2.83
C GLU A 213 -21.03 4.47 -2.25
N PHE A 214 -20.50 3.48 -2.97
CA PHE A 214 -20.37 2.11 -2.47
C PHE A 214 -19.40 2.05 -1.28
N ILE A 215 -18.28 2.78 -1.34
CA ILE A 215 -17.34 2.86 -0.20
C ILE A 215 -18.07 3.38 1.04
N LYS A 216 -18.83 4.47 0.91
CA LYS A 216 -19.52 5.11 2.03
C LYS A 216 -20.63 4.25 2.63
N LYS A 217 -21.46 3.62 1.78
CA LYS A 217 -22.64 2.88 2.22
C LYS A 217 -22.34 1.43 2.62
N GLU A 218 -21.41 0.77 1.94
CA GLU A 218 -21.22 -0.68 2.05
C GLU A 218 -19.89 -1.04 2.72
N VAL A 219 -18.82 -0.28 2.46
CA VAL A 219 -17.46 -0.66 2.90
C VAL A 219 -17.09 -0.04 4.25
N LEU A 220 -17.37 1.25 4.45
CA LEU A 220 -17.03 1.95 5.69
C LEU A 220 -17.73 1.37 6.94
N PRO A 221 -19.03 1.03 6.93
CA PRO A 221 -19.67 0.42 8.10
C PRO A 221 -18.93 -0.85 8.55
N GLU A 222 -18.55 -1.69 7.59
CA GLU A 222 -17.82 -2.93 7.82
C GLU A 222 -16.38 -2.69 8.30
N ALA A 223 -15.67 -1.71 7.74
CA ALA A 223 -14.33 -1.33 8.20
C ALA A 223 -14.33 -0.78 9.64
N ARG A 224 -15.32 0.05 9.99
CA ARG A 224 -15.50 0.59 11.34
C ARG A 224 -15.82 -0.51 12.34
N LYS A 225 -16.77 -1.38 11.98
CA LYS A 225 -17.13 -2.57 12.78
C LYS A 225 -15.92 -3.46 13.06
N LEU A 226 -15.07 -3.71 12.06
CA LEU A 226 -13.86 -4.52 12.25
C LEU A 226 -12.91 -3.91 13.31
N VAL A 227 -12.72 -2.60 13.25
CA VAL A 227 -11.87 -1.87 14.20
C VAL A 227 -12.51 -1.82 15.60
N GLU A 228 -13.83 -1.69 15.70
CA GLU A 228 -14.55 -1.76 16.98
C GLU A 228 -14.40 -3.14 17.64
N MET A 229 -14.48 -4.21 16.86
CA MET A 229 -14.31 -5.58 17.35
C MET A 229 -12.87 -5.85 17.81
N CYS A 230 -11.88 -5.31 17.11
CA CYS A 230 -10.48 -5.60 17.34
C CYS A 230 -9.63 -4.31 17.39
N PRO A 231 -9.83 -3.47 18.42
CA PRO A 231 -9.31 -2.09 18.46
C PRO A 231 -7.79 -1.99 18.63
N LYS A 232 -7.12 -3.10 18.93
CA LYS A 232 -5.66 -3.17 19.12
C LYS A 232 -4.91 -3.64 17.87
N VAL A 233 -5.61 -3.93 16.76
CA VAL A 233 -5.00 -4.42 15.52
C VAL A 233 -4.61 -3.24 14.63
N PRO A 234 -3.31 -2.92 14.49
CA PRO A 234 -2.86 -1.69 13.82
C PRO A 234 -3.16 -1.70 12.31
N SER A 235 -3.08 -2.84 11.65
CA SER A 235 -3.34 -2.99 10.21
C SER A 235 -4.79 -2.71 9.83
N TRP A 236 -5.75 -3.01 10.70
CA TRP A 236 -7.17 -2.72 10.45
C TRP A 236 -7.52 -1.25 10.69
N HIS A 237 -6.87 -0.58 11.65
CA HIS A 237 -6.93 0.88 11.73
C HIS A 237 -6.35 1.53 10.47
N HIS A 238 -5.25 0.99 9.92
CA HIS A 238 -4.70 1.47 8.65
C HIS A 238 -5.69 1.30 7.49
N MET A 239 -6.33 0.13 7.40
CA MET A 239 -7.35 -0.17 6.38
C MET A 239 -8.57 0.74 6.51
N LEU A 240 -9.05 1.00 7.73
CA LEU A 240 -10.10 1.99 7.99
C LEU A 240 -9.68 3.38 7.49
N GLY A 241 -8.46 3.83 7.85
CA GLY A 241 -7.93 5.10 7.39
C GLY A 241 -7.88 5.20 5.87
N HIS A 242 -7.52 4.11 5.19
CA HIS A 242 -7.51 4.03 3.74
C HIS A 242 -8.91 4.25 3.12
N TYR A 243 -9.96 3.64 3.68
CA TYR A 243 -11.31 3.85 3.17
C TYR A 243 -11.88 5.23 3.49
N GLU A 244 -11.66 5.72 4.70
CA GLU A 244 -12.07 7.09 5.07
C GLU A 244 -11.39 8.10 4.14
N TRP A 245 -10.11 7.87 3.82
CA TRP A 245 -9.36 8.68 2.88
C TRP A 245 -9.96 8.64 1.47
N ARG A 246 -10.27 7.44 0.95
CA ARG A 246 -10.93 7.28 -0.35
C ARG A 246 -12.33 7.89 -0.40
N ALA A 247 -13.04 7.92 0.72
CA ALA A 247 -14.38 8.52 0.82
C ALA A 247 -14.35 10.06 0.95
N GLY A 248 -13.17 10.67 1.11
CA GLY A 248 -13.00 12.09 1.38
C GLY A 248 -13.29 12.50 2.83
N ASN A 249 -13.38 11.53 3.74
CA ASN A 249 -13.57 11.75 5.17
C ASN A 249 -12.21 11.96 5.83
N TYR A 250 -11.47 12.99 5.40
CA TYR A 250 -10.07 13.15 5.78
C TYR A 250 -9.87 13.24 7.29
N HIS A 251 -10.78 13.86 8.05
CA HIS A 251 -10.76 13.90 9.52
C HIS A 251 -10.64 12.49 10.12
N MET A 252 -11.57 11.61 9.74
CA MET A 252 -11.61 10.22 10.19
C MET A 252 -10.39 9.44 9.71
N ALA A 253 -9.93 9.69 8.49
CA ALA A 253 -8.70 9.07 7.97
C ALA A 253 -7.47 9.42 8.83
N GLN A 254 -7.29 10.69 9.21
CA GLN A 254 -6.20 11.08 10.13
C GLN A 254 -6.31 10.35 11.46
N ARG A 255 -7.50 10.28 12.06
CA ARG A 255 -7.68 9.60 13.35
C ARG A 255 -7.26 8.14 13.25
N ALA A 256 -7.72 7.45 12.22
CA ALA A 256 -7.39 6.05 11.97
C ALA A 256 -5.90 5.83 11.68
N PHE A 257 -5.27 6.64 10.83
CA PHE A 257 -3.82 6.53 10.57
C PHE A 257 -2.96 6.90 11.77
N THR A 258 -3.37 7.89 12.57
CA THR A 258 -2.70 8.26 13.83
C THR A 258 -2.77 7.10 14.81
N GLN A 259 -3.94 6.46 14.94
CA GLN A 259 -4.11 5.30 15.81
C GLN A 259 -3.31 4.10 15.33
N ALA A 260 -3.30 3.81 14.02
CA ALA A 260 -2.46 2.76 13.44
C ALA A 260 -0.98 3.00 13.74
N ALA A 261 -0.48 4.22 13.50
CA ALA A 261 0.91 4.58 13.77
C ALA A 261 1.26 4.45 15.27
N LYS A 262 0.36 4.88 16.17
CA LYS A 262 0.53 4.75 17.62
C LYS A 262 0.60 3.29 18.06
N LEU A 263 -0.27 2.43 17.52
CA LEU A 263 -0.30 1.00 17.84
C LEU A 263 0.97 0.30 17.36
N TYR A 264 1.42 0.55 16.12
CA TYR A 264 2.69 0.03 15.63
C TYR A 264 3.87 0.53 16.46
N GLU A 265 3.94 1.82 16.76
CA GLU A 265 5.02 2.37 17.59
C GLU A 265 5.04 1.75 19.00
N SER A 266 3.86 1.54 19.60
CA SER A 266 3.74 0.91 20.92
C SER A 266 4.18 -0.55 20.89
N TRP A 267 3.81 -1.29 19.84
CA TRP A 267 4.30 -2.65 19.61
C TRP A 267 5.80 -2.68 19.41
N MET A 268 6.36 -1.84 18.54
CA MET A 268 7.80 -1.74 18.30
C MET A 268 8.57 -1.47 19.59
N LYS A 269 8.10 -0.55 20.44
CA LYS A 269 8.74 -0.23 21.72
C LYS A 269 8.65 -1.39 22.71
N ARG A 270 7.48 -2.00 22.86
CA ARG A 270 7.22 -3.08 23.83
C ARG A 270 7.97 -4.35 23.48
N GLU A 271 7.91 -4.76 22.22
CA GLU A 271 8.48 -6.00 21.70
C GLU A 271 9.91 -5.81 21.16
N ARG A 272 10.44 -4.58 21.22
CA ARG A 272 11.77 -4.20 20.72
C ARG A 272 11.95 -4.49 19.22
N ILE A 273 10.90 -4.26 18.44
CA ILE A 273 10.94 -4.43 16.98
C ILE A 273 11.61 -3.24 16.32
N SER A 274 12.54 -3.53 15.42
CA SER A 274 13.24 -2.50 14.66
C SER A 274 12.35 -1.93 13.56
N LEU A 275 12.64 -0.70 13.12
CA LEU A 275 11.91 -0.07 12.00
C LEU A 275 11.99 -0.89 10.70
N ASN A 276 13.10 -1.62 10.51
CA ASN A 276 13.32 -2.48 9.37
C ASN A 276 12.34 -3.66 9.28
N ASP A 277 11.70 -4.02 10.39
CA ASP A 277 10.70 -5.08 10.50
C ASP A 277 9.27 -4.51 10.74
N CYS A 278 9.08 -3.20 10.56
CA CYS A 278 7.79 -2.51 10.69
C CYS A 278 7.64 -1.40 9.65
N GLU A 279 7.58 -1.78 8.38
CA GLU A 279 7.33 -0.81 7.30
C GLU A 279 5.94 -0.15 7.42
N GLU A 280 4.98 -0.82 8.06
CA GLU A 280 3.60 -0.38 8.21
C GLU A 280 3.47 0.87 9.07
N TYR A 281 4.38 1.06 10.04
CA TYR A 281 4.49 2.31 10.80
C TYR A 281 4.82 3.49 9.89
N VAL A 282 5.84 3.33 9.03
CA VAL A 282 6.23 4.34 8.04
C VAL A 282 5.09 4.59 7.05
N ARG A 283 4.42 3.52 6.60
CA ARG A 283 3.29 3.58 5.69
C ARG A 283 2.12 4.38 6.27
N ALA A 284 1.73 4.10 7.51
CA ALA A 284 0.67 4.82 8.21
C ALA A 284 0.99 6.31 8.34
N LYS A 285 2.25 6.67 8.69
CA LYS A 285 2.67 8.07 8.77
C LYS A 285 2.73 8.76 7.40
N CYS A 286 3.12 8.05 6.34
CA CYS A 286 3.09 8.62 4.99
C CYS A 286 1.65 8.93 4.55
N TYR A 287 0.68 8.06 4.87
CA TYR A 287 -0.74 8.34 4.66
C TYR A 287 -1.25 9.50 5.51
N LEU A 288 -0.83 9.57 6.78
CA LEU A 288 -1.18 10.67 7.68
C LEU A 288 -0.74 12.03 7.09
N ALA A 289 0.51 12.14 6.63
CA ALA A 289 1.01 13.35 6.00
C ALA A 289 0.20 13.74 4.74
N ASN A 290 -0.08 12.78 3.85
CA ASN A 290 -0.90 13.04 2.66
C ASN A 290 -2.33 13.45 3.02
N THR A 291 -2.91 12.84 4.05
CA THR A 291 -4.28 13.15 4.54
C THR A 291 -4.35 14.55 5.14
N LEU A 292 -3.35 14.95 5.93
CA LEU A 292 -3.21 16.31 6.48
C LEU A 292 -3.08 17.34 5.35
N TYR A 293 -2.29 17.04 4.32
CA TYR A 293 -2.17 17.91 3.15
C TYR A 293 -3.52 18.07 2.44
N GLN A 294 -4.24 16.97 2.19
CA GLN A 294 -5.49 17.02 1.43
C GLN A 294 -6.66 17.69 2.15
N ARG A 295 -6.61 17.83 3.48
CA ARG A 295 -7.55 18.68 4.23
C ARG A 295 -7.10 20.14 4.35
N GLY A 296 -5.95 20.50 3.78
CA GLY A 296 -5.41 21.84 3.82
C GLY A 296 -4.48 22.19 4.97
N ASP A 297 -4.07 21.21 5.79
CA ASP A 297 -3.13 21.40 6.90
C ASP A 297 -1.70 21.05 6.46
N PHE A 298 -1.08 21.99 5.74
CA PHE A 298 0.26 21.80 5.20
C PHE A 298 1.32 21.71 6.29
N ASP A 299 1.20 22.51 7.35
CA ASP A 299 2.23 22.58 8.39
C ASP A 299 2.29 21.28 9.19
N ALA A 300 1.14 20.71 9.56
CA ALA A 300 1.10 19.39 10.19
C ALA A 300 1.57 18.30 9.22
N ALA A 301 1.16 18.35 7.95
CA ALA A 301 1.62 17.40 6.93
C ALA A 301 3.15 17.41 6.79
N MET A 302 3.74 18.62 6.74
CA MET A 302 5.18 18.82 6.61
C MET A 302 5.92 18.41 7.88
N LYS A 303 5.34 18.61 9.06
CA LYS A 303 5.90 18.09 10.32
C LYS A 303 6.04 16.57 10.27
N VAL A 304 4.97 15.86 9.94
CA VAL A 304 5.00 14.39 9.81
C VAL A 304 5.99 13.93 8.74
N ALA A 305 6.05 14.63 7.60
CA ALA A 305 6.97 14.32 6.52
C ALA A 305 8.45 14.53 6.91
N LYS A 306 8.76 15.59 7.67
CA LYS A 306 10.10 15.85 8.20
C LYS A 306 10.50 14.83 9.27
N ASP A 307 9.58 14.45 10.16
CA ASP A 307 9.80 13.41 11.16
C ASP A 307 10.14 12.06 10.49
N LEU A 308 9.45 11.74 9.38
CA LEU A 308 9.72 10.57 8.55
C LEU A 308 11.08 10.66 7.83
N ARG A 309 11.39 11.82 7.23
CA ARG A 309 12.66 12.09 6.54
C ARG A 309 13.88 11.98 7.46
N ALA A 310 13.71 12.27 8.74
CA ALA A 310 14.75 12.21 9.76
C ALA A 310 14.99 10.79 10.31
N MET A 311 14.16 9.80 9.95
CA MET A 311 14.40 8.40 10.34
C MET A 311 15.67 7.88 9.70
N LYS A 312 16.46 7.12 10.46
CA LYS A 312 17.76 6.61 10.00
C LYS A 312 17.59 5.33 9.19
N LEU A 313 18.23 5.28 8.03
CA LEU A 313 18.43 4.04 7.29
C LEU A 313 19.47 3.17 7.99
N ASP A 314 19.30 1.86 7.88
CA ASP A 314 20.25 0.86 8.39
C ASP A 314 21.09 0.29 7.23
N PRO A 315 22.36 0.69 7.07
CA PRO A 315 23.19 0.21 5.97
C PRO A 315 23.48 -1.29 6.03
N THR A 316 23.28 -1.94 7.18
CA THR A 316 23.49 -3.39 7.34
C THR A 316 22.32 -4.22 6.80
N ARG A 317 21.16 -3.59 6.56
CA ARG A 317 19.94 -4.23 6.07
C ARG A 317 19.33 -3.54 4.85
N PRO A 318 20.08 -3.37 3.75
CA PRO A 318 19.66 -2.59 2.59
C PRO A 318 18.40 -3.13 1.90
N ALA A 319 18.11 -4.43 2.02
CA ALA A 319 16.93 -5.08 1.44
C ALA A 319 15.72 -5.17 2.40
N SER A 320 15.82 -4.65 3.63
CA SER A 320 14.70 -4.71 4.58
C SER A 320 13.55 -3.80 4.17
N GLU A 321 12.32 -4.25 4.42
CA GLU A 321 11.10 -3.51 4.06
C GLU A 321 11.07 -2.10 4.66
N GLY A 322 11.52 -1.94 5.92
CA GLY A 322 11.61 -0.62 6.55
C GLY A 322 12.57 0.34 5.82
N ASN A 323 13.75 -0.12 5.41
CA ASN A 323 14.64 0.70 4.59
C ASN A 323 14.02 1.02 3.22
N GLN A 324 13.38 0.03 2.58
CA GLN A 324 12.77 0.21 1.27
C GLN A 324 11.65 1.25 1.30
N ILE A 325 10.76 1.20 2.28
CA ILE A 325 9.72 2.22 2.40
C ILE A 325 10.30 3.60 2.76
N LEU A 326 11.38 3.68 3.55
CA LEU A 326 12.05 4.95 3.81
C LEU A 326 12.63 5.57 2.55
N LEU A 327 13.45 4.81 1.82
CA LEU A 327 14.13 5.23 0.58
C LEU A 327 13.13 5.70 -0.48
N TRP A 328 12.09 4.90 -0.73
CA TRP A 328 11.16 5.16 -1.81
C TRP A 328 10.05 6.14 -1.45
N ARG A 329 9.67 6.25 -0.17
CA ARG A 329 8.49 7.03 0.27
C ARG A 329 8.84 8.19 1.17
N ALA A 330 9.40 7.90 2.34
CA ALA A 330 9.61 8.88 3.39
C ALA A 330 10.58 9.98 2.95
N TYR A 331 11.70 9.59 2.33
CA TYR A 331 12.78 10.52 2.02
C TYR A 331 12.42 11.55 0.94
N THR A 332 11.47 11.22 0.05
CA THR A 332 10.99 12.16 -0.98
C THR A 332 9.70 12.88 -0.58
N LEU A 333 9.06 12.51 0.54
CA LEU A 333 7.75 13.02 0.92
C LEU A 333 7.72 14.54 1.14
N PRO A 334 8.69 15.17 1.86
CA PRO A 334 8.72 16.63 1.98
C PRO A 334 8.76 17.33 0.62
N ALA A 335 9.59 16.84 -0.30
CA ALA A 335 9.69 17.40 -1.65
C ALA A 335 8.37 17.29 -2.41
N ARG A 336 7.69 16.14 -2.32
CA ARG A 336 6.39 15.90 -2.96
C ARG A 336 5.28 16.79 -2.41
N LEU A 337 5.30 17.11 -1.11
CA LEU A 337 4.35 18.07 -0.51
C LEU A 337 4.62 19.50 -0.98
N TYR A 338 5.87 19.96 -1.03
CA TYR A 338 6.22 21.27 -1.59
C TYR A 338 5.88 21.38 -3.08
N ILE A 339 6.15 20.32 -3.86
CA ILE A 339 5.75 20.21 -5.27
C ILE A 339 4.24 20.42 -5.42
N ALA A 340 3.46 19.85 -4.52
CA ALA A 340 2.01 19.89 -4.58
C ALA A 340 1.43 21.26 -4.20
N ARG A 341 1.88 21.84 -3.07
CA ARG A 341 1.45 23.18 -2.64
C ARG A 341 1.86 24.25 -3.65
N ALA A 342 3.07 24.13 -4.20
CA ALA A 342 3.60 24.98 -5.25
C ALA A 342 3.55 26.49 -4.94
N ALA A 343 3.64 26.88 -3.66
CA ALA A 343 3.73 28.29 -3.27
C ALA A 343 5.09 28.89 -3.68
N GLU A 344 5.21 30.21 -3.57
CA GLU A 344 6.48 30.89 -3.80
C GLU A 344 7.58 30.30 -2.90
N GLY A 345 8.75 30.02 -3.48
CA GLY A 345 9.87 29.39 -2.79
C GLY A 345 9.76 27.87 -2.60
N ASP A 346 8.58 27.25 -2.72
CA ASP A 346 8.37 25.82 -2.44
C ASP A 346 9.23 24.92 -3.32
N LEU A 347 9.38 25.21 -4.61
CA LEU A 347 10.22 24.40 -5.50
C LEU A 347 11.71 24.42 -5.08
N SER A 348 12.18 25.52 -4.49
CA SER A 348 13.53 25.57 -3.92
C SER A 348 13.63 24.72 -2.66
N SER A 349 12.63 24.80 -1.78
CA SER A 349 12.54 23.97 -0.57
C SER A 349 12.40 22.48 -0.90
N ALA A 350 11.66 22.14 -1.95
CA ALA A 350 11.51 20.78 -2.46
C ALA A 350 12.88 20.20 -2.85
N LEU A 351 13.64 20.94 -3.67
CA LEU A 351 14.97 20.51 -4.12
C LEU A 351 15.94 20.31 -2.94
N LYS A 352 15.92 21.22 -1.96
CA LYS A 352 16.75 21.13 -0.74
C LYS A 352 16.39 19.94 0.15
N SER A 353 15.15 19.46 0.08
CA SER A 353 14.67 18.37 0.94
C SER A 353 14.94 16.96 0.41
N LEU A 354 15.30 16.83 -0.87
CA LEU A 354 15.60 15.53 -1.49
C LEU A 354 16.94 14.97 -0.99
N PRO A 355 17.04 13.67 -0.70
CA PRO A 355 18.28 13.04 -0.23
C PRO A 355 19.35 13.05 -1.32
N ASP A 356 20.56 13.54 -1.01
CA ASP A 356 21.64 13.62 -2.00
C ASP A 356 22.31 12.26 -2.31
N ALA A 357 23.15 12.24 -3.34
CA ALA A 357 23.81 11.00 -3.77
C ALA A 357 24.78 10.43 -2.71
N LYS A 358 25.35 11.29 -1.86
CA LYS A 358 26.25 10.87 -0.77
C LYS A 358 25.47 10.19 0.35
N GLU A 359 24.29 10.70 0.68
CA GLU A 359 23.40 10.08 1.66
C GLU A 359 22.93 8.69 1.22
N LEU A 360 22.68 8.51 -0.08
CA LEU A 360 22.19 7.25 -0.63
C LEU A 360 23.30 6.28 -1.06
N SER A 361 24.57 6.69 -1.04
CA SER A 361 25.65 5.98 -1.74
C SER A 361 25.82 4.52 -1.32
N VAL A 362 25.63 4.22 -0.03
CA VAL A 362 25.75 2.86 0.52
C VAL A 362 24.67 1.91 -0.02
N PHE A 363 23.53 2.44 -0.47
CA PHE A 363 22.41 1.66 -1.02
C PHE A 363 22.45 1.60 -2.55
N LEU A 364 22.84 2.68 -3.23
CA LEU A 364 22.80 2.75 -4.70
C LEU A 364 23.71 1.73 -5.37
N SER A 365 24.89 1.48 -4.79
CA SER A 365 25.90 0.56 -5.32
C SER A 365 26.10 -0.68 -4.44
N HIS A 366 25.11 -1.02 -3.62
CA HIS A 366 25.21 -2.21 -2.76
C HIS A 366 25.40 -3.47 -3.62
N PRO A 367 26.43 -4.30 -3.37
CA PRO A 367 26.85 -5.37 -4.30
C PRO A 367 25.79 -6.44 -4.53
N LYS A 368 24.89 -6.64 -3.56
CA LYS A 368 23.82 -7.66 -3.62
C LYS A 368 22.42 -7.08 -3.80
N PHE A 369 22.22 -5.83 -3.41
CA PHE A 369 20.89 -5.23 -3.28
C PHE A 369 20.91 -3.75 -3.71
N PRO A 370 21.34 -3.45 -4.95
CA PRO A 370 21.33 -2.09 -5.45
C PRO A 370 19.89 -1.57 -5.51
N THR A 371 19.67 -0.31 -5.11
CA THR A 371 18.33 0.31 -5.14
C THR A 371 18.17 1.27 -6.31
N LEU A 372 16.98 1.26 -6.93
CA LEU A 372 16.57 2.25 -7.94
C LEU A 372 15.96 3.52 -7.32
N ALA A 373 15.87 3.63 -5.99
CA ALA A 373 15.31 4.81 -5.32
C ALA A 373 16.06 6.12 -5.65
N GLY A 374 17.38 6.03 -5.92
CA GLY A 374 18.17 7.16 -6.40
C GLY A 374 17.66 7.71 -7.72
N SER A 375 17.35 6.84 -8.68
CA SER A 375 16.79 7.22 -9.98
C SER A 375 15.45 7.94 -9.84
N PHE A 376 14.59 7.50 -8.92
CA PHE A 376 13.34 8.20 -8.63
C PHE A 376 13.60 9.59 -8.03
N THR A 377 14.56 9.69 -7.12
CA THR A 377 14.96 10.97 -6.51
C THR A 377 15.51 11.93 -7.56
N ASP A 378 16.36 11.46 -8.47
CA ASP A 378 16.91 12.27 -9.57
C ASP A 378 15.84 12.72 -10.57
N ALA A 379 14.88 11.85 -10.89
CA ALA A 379 13.74 12.24 -11.70
C ALA A 379 12.94 13.38 -11.03
N LEU A 380 12.71 13.31 -9.72
CA LEU A 380 12.09 14.43 -8.99
C LEU A 380 12.93 15.71 -9.05
N ARG A 381 14.27 15.64 -9.01
CA ARG A 381 15.14 16.80 -9.19
C ARG A 381 14.95 17.45 -10.55
N PHE A 382 14.95 16.65 -11.63
CA PHE A 382 14.74 17.18 -12.99
C PHE A 382 13.34 17.76 -13.17
N TYR A 383 12.32 17.11 -12.60
CA TYR A 383 10.95 17.64 -12.59
C TYR A 383 10.86 19.00 -11.88
N ILE A 384 11.45 19.13 -10.69
CA ILE A 384 11.50 20.39 -9.94
C ILE A 384 12.29 21.44 -10.73
N GLY A 385 13.42 21.07 -11.33
CA GLY A 385 14.24 21.94 -12.18
C GLY A 385 13.45 22.49 -13.36
N CYS A 386 12.73 21.63 -14.08
CA CYS A 386 11.88 22.02 -15.20
C CYS A 386 10.81 23.04 -14.74
N ARG A 387 10.11 22.76 -13.64
CA ARG A 387 9.11 23.70 -13.09
C ARG A 387 9.71 25.03 -12.64
N LYS A 388 10.92 25.03 -12.07
CA LYS A 388 11.64 26.27 -11.72
C LYS A 388 12.02 27.07 -12.97
N ALA A 389 12.43 26.43 -14.05
CA ALA A 389 12.72 27.09 -15.32
C ALA A 389 11.44 27.72 -15.92
N LEU A 390 10.32 26.99 -15.89
CA LEU A 390 9.02 27.54 -16.30
C LEU A 390 8.60 28.77 -15.47
N ASN A 391 8.78 28.75 -14.15
CA ASN A 391 8.49 29.90 -13.29
C ASN A 391 9.36 31.13 -13.62
N LYS A 392 10.54 30.94 -14.23
CA LYS A 392 11.43 31.99 -14.70
C LYS A 392 11.20 32.37 -16.18
N ALA A 393 10.17 31.81 -16.81
CA ALA A 393 9.91 31.92 -18.25
C ALA A 393 11.05 31.41 -19.15
N ASP A 394 11.96 30.59 -18.62
CA ASP A 394 13.04 29.97 -19.39
C ASP A 394 12.56 28.67 -20.05
N LEU A 395 11.87 28.83 -21.18
CA LEU A 395 11.27 27.72 -21.90
C LEU A 395 12.32 26.79 -22.54
N ILE A 396 13.50 27.31 -22.88
CA ILE A 396 14.60 26.53 -23.47
C ILE A 396 15.14 25.56 -22.41
N ALA A 397 15.48 26.07 -21.23
CA ALA A 397 15.95 25.24 -20.14
C ALA A 397 14.88 24.23 -19.70
N ALA A 398 13.60 24.64 -19.61
CA ALA A 398 12.50 23.74 -19.26
C ALA A 398 12.37 22.57 -20.25
N LYS A 399 12.38 22.85 -21.56
CA LYS A 399 12.30 21.82 -22.60
C LYS A 399 13.52 20.90 -22.60
N SER A 400 14.71 21.44 -22.36
CA SER A 400 15.94 20.65 -22.26
C SER A 400 15.90 19.71 -21.06
N LEU A 401 15.63 20.24 -19.86
CA LEU A 401 15.50 19.46 -18.63
C LEU A 401 14.43 18.37 -18.74
N HIS A 402 13.32 18.67 -19.41
CA HIS A 402 12.28 17.69 -19.65
C HIS A 402 12.70 16.61 -20.66
N LYS A 403 13.03 16.99 -21.90
CA LYS A 403 13.25 16.04 -22.99
C LYS A 403 14.53 15.23 -22.82
N VAL A 404 15.62 15.88 -22.38
CA VAL A 404 16.94 15.25 -22.32
C VAL A 404 17.12 14.52 -20.99
N ASN A 405 16.82 15.18 -19.87
CA ASN A 405 17.11 14.62 -18.54
C ASN A 405 15.95 13.79 -17.99
N TYR A 406 14.77 14.41 -17.82
CA TYR A 406 13.64 13.75 -17.16
C TYR A 406 13.09 12.59 -17.98
N HIS A 407 12.68 12.84 -19.23
CA HIS A 407 12.06 11.84 -20.11
C HIS A 407 13.04 10.70 -20.44
N GLY A 408 14.32 11.03 -20.68
CA GLY A 408 15.37 10.03 -20.86
C GLY A 408 15.54 9.12 -19.64
N LEU A 409 15.47 9.67 -18.43
CA LEU A 409 15.53 8.87 -17.19
C LEU A 409 14.28 8.02 -16.99
N VAL A 410 13.08 8.53 -17.30
CA VAL A 410 11.83 7.74 -17.28
C VAL A 410 11.92 6.55 -18.23
N ALA A 411 12.43 6.76 -19.45
CA ALA A 411 12.64 5.69 -20.42
C ALA A 411 13.67 4.64 -19.91
N LYS A 412 14.77 5.10 -19.28
CA LYS A 412 15.77 4.20 -18.68
C LYS A 412 15.18 3.38 -17.53
N ILE A 413 14.39 4.00 -16.65
CA ILE A 413 13.67 3.29 -15.58
C ILE A 413 12.77 2.24 -16.23
N ALA A 414 11.93 2.60 -17.21
CA ALA A 414 11.06 1.65 -17.88
C ALA A 414 11.82 0.46 -18.52
N SER A 415 13.01 0.68 -19.09
CA SER A 415 13.81 -0.36 -19.74
C SER A 415 14.33 -1.46 -18.79
N VAL A 416 14.39 -1.21 -17.48
CA VAL A 416 14.90 -2.18 -16.49
C VAL A 416 13.79 -2.98 -15.80
N LEU A 417 12.54 -2.88 -16.28
CA LEU A 417 11.36 -3.52 -15.68
C LEU A 417 11.55 -5.03 -15.41
N GLU A 418 12.09 -5.78 -16.37
CA GLU A 418 12.27 -7.24 -16.21
C GLU A 418 13.29 -7.59 -15.13
N GLY A 419 14.33 -6.78 -14.96
CA GLY A 419 15.26 -6.92 -13.84
C GLY A 419 14.62 -6.52 -12.51
N ALA A 420 13.88 -5.40 -12.50
CA ALA A 420 13.21 -4.91 -11.30
C ALA A 420 12.15 -5.88 -10.75
N LYS A 421 11.46 -6.65 -11.61
CA LYS A 421 10.52 -7.71 -11.20
C LYS A 421 11.17 -8.78 -10.31
N ARG A 422 12.49 -8.92 -10.36
CA ARG A 422 13.29 -9.89 -9.58
C ARG A 422 13.96 -9.25 -8.37
N SER A 423 13.46 -8.10 -7.92
CA SER A 423 13.97 -7.34 -6.78
C SER A 423 12.91 -7.23 -5.68
N SER A 424 13.34 -7.18 -4.42
CA SER A 424 12.44 -6.98 -3.27
C SER A 424 11.73 -5.62 -3.32
N GLU A 425 12.36 -4.62 -3.95
CA GLU A 425 11.77 -3.28 -4.10
C GLU A 425 10.79 -3.14 -5.28
N PHE A 426 10.44 -4.23 -5.99
CA PHE A 426 9.60 -4.16 -7.20
C PHE A 426 8.30 -3.39 -6.98
N GLY A 427 7.62 -3.62 -5.85
CA GLY A 427 6.37 -2.92 -5.52
C GLY A 427 6.57 -1.41 -5.39
N HIS A 428 7.71 -0.95 -4.86
CA HIS A 428 8.03 0.47 -4.75
C HIS A 428 8.42 1.05 -6.11
N TYR A 429 9.29 0.34 -6.83
CA TYR A 429 9.71 0.66 -8.19
C TYR A 429 8.51 0.85 -9.12
N TYR A 430 7.56 -0.10 -9.14
CA TYR A 430 6.41 -0.06 -10.04
C TYR A 430 5.54 1.18 -9.81
N ARG A 431 5.28 1.50 -8.53
CA ARG A 431 4.49 2.68 -8.16
C ARG A 431 5.25 3.98 -8.47
N ALA A 432 6.57 4.00 -8.27
CA ALA A 432 7.41 5.14 -8.61
C ALA A 432 7.46 5.38 -10.13
N ALA A 433 7.64 4.34 -10.94
CA ALA A 433 7.59 4.43 -12.39
C ALA A 433 6.24 4.96 -12.88
N GLY A 434 5.12 4.48 -12.31
CA GLY A 434 3.78 5.02 -12.58
C GLY A 434 3.66 6.52 -12.24
N ALA A 435 4.16 6.93 -11.08
CA ALA A 435 4.18 8.34 -10.68
C ALA A 435 5.02 9.21 -11.61
N LEU A 436 6.19 8.72 -12.05
CA LEU A 436 7.03 9.44 -13.01
C LEU A 436 6.37 9.59 -14.37
N ALA A 437 5.59 8.59 -14.82
CA ALA A 437 4.82 8.68 -16.06
C ALA A 437 3.69 9.72 -15.98
N VAL A 438 3.08 9.91 -14.80
CA VAL A 438 2.12 11.00 -14.55
C VAL A 438 2.84 12.35 -14.64
N TYR A 439 3.95 12.51 -13.93
CA TYR A 439 4.76 13.74 -13.95
C TYR A 439 5.31 14.07 -15.34
N ASP A 440 5.66 13.07 -16.16
CA ASP A 440 6.13 13.29 -17.54
C ASP A 440 5.06 13.97 -18.39
N MET A 441 3.83 13.45 -18.32
CA MET A 441 2.67 14.00 -19.02
C MET A 441 2.27 15.36 -18.44
N GLU A 442 2.40 15.56 -17.13
CA GLU A 442 2.20 16.87 -16.51
C GLU A 442 3.20 17.91 -17.07
N LEU A 443 4.49 17.56 -17.18
CA LEU A 443 5.51 18.46 -17.73
C LEU A 443 5.24 18.85 -19.17
N TYR A 444 4.81 17.91 -20.03
CA TYR A 444 4.37 18.25 -21.40
C TYR A 444 3.24 19.30 -21.38
N GLY A 445 2.25 19.13 -20.51
CA GLY A 445 1.16 20.08 -20.34
C GLY A 445 1.63 21.44 -19.82
N LEU A 446 2.46 21.46 -18.77
CA LEU A 446 3.00 22.70 -18.19
C LEU A 446 3.87 23.46 -19.19
N ILE A 447 4.71 22.78 -19.96
CA ILE A 447 5.50 23.39 -21.04
C ILE A 447 4.57 23.98 -22.12
N GLY A 448 3.52 23.25 -22.51
CA GLY A 448 2.49 23.73 -23.44
C GLY A 448 1.82 25.02 -22.96
N MET A 449 1.53 25.12 -21.67
CA MET A 449 0.96 26.33 -21.05
C MET A 449 1.88 27.54 -21.06
N HIS A 450 3.21 27.36 -21.16
CA HIS A 450 4.20 28.45 -21.16
C HIS A 450 4.66 28.84 -22.57
N GLN A 451 4.09 28.24 -23.62
CA GLN A 451 4.35 28.69 -24.99
C GLN A 451 3.67 30.03 -25.27
N GLN A 452 4.28 30.83 -26.16
CA GLN A 452 3.70 32.10 -26.64
C GLN A 452 2.29 31.89 -27.21
N LYS A 453 2.11 30.82 -27.99
CA LYS A 453 0.81 30.36 -28.48
C LYS A 453 0.48 29.01 -27.86
N ILE A 454 -0.42 29.01 -26.88
CA ILE A 454 -0.92 27.77 -26.26
C ILE A 454 -1.74 27.01 -27.29
N MET A 455 -1.47 25.71 -27.44
CA MET A 455 -2.29 24.77 -28.22
C MET A 455 -3.25 24.05 -27.27
N PRO A 456 -4.52 24.51 -27.11
CA PRO A 456 -5.36 24.11 -25.98
C PRO A 456 -5.68 22.62 -25.95
N VAL A 457 -6.01 22.05 -27.12
CA VAL A 457 -6.40 20.63 -27.25
C VAL A 457 -5.22 19.72 -26.90
N THR A 458 -4.05 19.96 -27.49
CA THR A 458 -2.83 19.17 -27.23
C THR A 458 -2.41 19.28 -25.77
N THR A 459 -2.43 20.50 -25.21
CA THR A 459 -2.06 20.74 -23.81
C THR A 459 -3.02 20.03 -22.85
N ALA A 460 -4.33 20.10 -23.11
CA ALA A 460 -5.33 19.39 -22.32
C ALA A 460 -5.18 17.85 -22.44
N ASN A 461 -4.83 17.34 -23.62
CA ASN A 461 -4.61 15.89 -23.82
C ASN A 461 -3.44 15.37 -22.99
N HIS A 462 -2.38 16.15 -22.80
CA HIS A 462 -1.29 15.77 -21.89
C HIS A 462 -1.77 15.65 -20.44
N PHE A 463 -2.53 16.63 -19.92
CA PHE A 463 -3.08 16.53 -18.57
C PHE A 463 -4.12 15.40 -18.41
N ARG A 464 -4.95 15.13 -19.43
CA ARG A 464 -5.85 13.96 -19.43
C ARG A 464 -5.06 12.66 -19.38
N SER A 465 -3.99 12.54 -20.19
CA SER A 465 -3.11 11.37 -20.17
C SER A 465 -2.41 11.18 -18.82
N ALA A 466 -2.04 12.28 -18.15
CA ALA A 466 -1.50 12.26 -16.79
C ALA A 466 -2.55 11.78 -15.78
N ARG A 467 -3.78 12.32 -15.86
CA ARG A 467 -4.92 11.92 -15.01
C ARG A 467 -5.24 10.43 -15.14
N ASP A 468 -5.34 9.93 -16.37
CA ASP A 468 -5.70 8.53 -16.62
C ASP A 468 -4.65 7.56 -16.03
N LYS A 469 -3.37 7.98 -16.02
CA LYS A 469 -2.28 7.25 -15.33
C LYS A 469 -2.36 7.36 -13.81
N GLN A 470 -2.86 8.48 -13.28
CA GLN A 470 -2.93 8.74 -11.84
C GLN A 470 -4.02 7.94 -11.13
N ILE A 471 -5.15 7.66 -11.80
CA ILE A 471 -6.34 7.00 -11.21
C ILE A 471 -6.10 5.51 -10.85
N THR A 472 -4.92 4.96 -11.17
CA THR A 472 -4.60 3.55 -10.87
C THR A 472 -4.65 3.28 -9.36
N PRO A 473 -5.25 2.14 -8.91
CA PRO A 473 -5.40 1.84 -7.48
C PRO A 473 -4.08 1.89 -6.70
N SER A 474 -4.13 2.48 -5.51
CA SER A 474 -2.94 2.75 -4.71
C SER A 474 -2.45 1.54 -3.90
N MET A 475 -3.22 0.45 -3.87
CA MET A 475 -2.87 -0.83 -3.22
C MET A 475 -2.52 -0.67 -1.74
N MET A 476 -3.37 0.04 -0.98
CA MET A 476 -3.10 0.48 0.40
C MET A 476 -1.73 1.14 0.60
N MET A 477 -1.22 1.84 -0.42
CA MET A 477 -0.05 2.72 -0.31
C MET A 477 -0.45 4.17 -0.56
N PRO A 478 0.19 5.13 0.13
CA PRO A 478 -0.11 6.54 -0.11
C PRO A 478 0.30 6.95 -1.53
N PRO A 479 -0.44 7.89 -2.16
CA PRO A 479 -0.10 8.37 -3.50
C PRO A 479 1.29 9.04 -3.49
N LEU A 480 2.05 8.79 -4.57
CA LEU A 480 3.31 9.48 -4.82
C LEU A 480 3.07 10.84 -5.45
N VAL A 481 2.15 10.92 -6.40
CA VAL A 481 1.68 12.18 -7.00
C VAL A 481 0.56 12.75 -6.14
N VAL A 482 0.87 13.79 -5.38
CA VAL A 482 -0.05 14.40 -4.42
C VAL A 482 -1.02 15.38 -5.11
N THR A 483 -0.58 16.08 -6.18
CA THR A 483 -1.42 16.96 -6.99
C THR A 483 -2.37 16.16 -7.87
N HIS A 484 -3.67 16.45 -7.85
CA HIS A 484 -4.65 15.84 -8.74
C HIS A 484 -4.60 16.48 -10.13
N MET A 485 -4.47 15.68 -11.18
CA MET A 485 -4.25 16.19 -12.55
C MET A 485 -5.46 16.94 -13.12
N GLU A 486 -6.66 16.70 -12.60
CA GLU A 486 -7.84 17.51 -12.88
C GLU A 486 -7.65 18.98 -12.49
N ASN A 487 -6.89 19.27 -11.43
CA ASN A 487 -6.56 20.65 -11.04
C ASN A 487 -5.71 21.33 -12.12
N ARG A 488 -4.81 20.60 -12.80
CA ARG A 488 -4.03 21.14 -13.93
C ARG A 488 -4.90 21.45 -15.16
N LEU A 489 -5.92 20.61 -15.42
CA LEU A 489 -6.92 20.93 -16.45
C LEU A 489 -7.67 22.22 -16.09
N ALA A 490 -8.04 22.40 -14.82
CA ALA A 490 -8.71 23.61 -14.36
C ALA A 490 -7.82 24.87 -14.47
N GLU A 491 -6.53 24.76 -14.13
CA GLU A 491 -5.53 25.82 -14.30
C GLU A 491 -5.37 26.21 -15.78
N LEU A 492 -5.30 25.23 -16.68
CA LEU A 492 -5.26 25.47 -18.13
C LEU A 492 -6.50 26.23 -18.59
N HIS A 493 -7.70 25.77 -18.22
CA HIS A 493 -8.94 26.43 -18.61
C HIS A 493 -9.04 27.85 -18.06
N SER A 494 -8.58 28.07 -16.83
CA SER A 494 -8.50 29.40 -16.22
C SER A 494 -7.56 30.31 -17.00
N LYS A 495 -6.37 29.80 -17.39
CA LYS A 495 -5.39 30.54 -18.20
C LYS A 495 -5.93 30.92 -19.58
N LEU A 496 -6.80 30.08 -20.15
CA LEU A 496 -7.50 30.34 -21.42
C LEU A 496 -8.76 31.21 -21.25
N GLY A 497 -9.04 31.72 -20.04
CA GLY A 497 -10.19 32.57 -19.76
C GLY A 497 -11.53 31.85 -19.58
N SER A 498 -11.57 30.52 -19.69
CA SER A 498 -12.80 29.72 -19.53
C SER A 498 -13.03 29.31 -18.08
N ARG A 499 -13.67 30.19 -17.31
CA ARG A 499 -14.01 29.95 -15.89
C ARG A 499 -14.96 28.76 -15.71
N LYS A 500 -15.89 28.55 -16.66
CA LYS A 500 -16.84 27.44 -16.63
C LYS A 500 -16.14 26.09 -16.76
N ASN A 501 -15.30 25.92 -17.79
CA ASN A 501 -14.54 24.68 -17.97
C ASN A 501 -13.56 24.43 -16.82
N ALA A 502 -13.00 25.50 -16.22
CA ALA A 502 -12.19 25.37 -15.02
C ALA A 502 -13.00 24.84 -13.82
N SER A 503 -14.21 25.37 -13.59
CA SER A 503 -15.11 24.88 -12.54
C SER A 503 -15.53 23.42 -12.77
N ASP A 504 -15.78 23.03 -14.01
CA ASP A 504 -16.17 21.66 -14.35
C ASP A 504 -15.01 20.67 -14.13
N ALA A 505 -13.77 21.08 -14.41
CA ALA A 505 -12.59 20.28 -14.10
C ALA A 505 -12.39 20.09 -12.58
N TYR A 506 -12.60 21.12 -11.76
CA TYR A 506 -12.56 20.95 -10.30
C TYR A 506 -13.72 20.08 -9.77
N LEU A 507 -14.91 20.17 -10.35
CA LEU A 507 -16.02 19.28 -10.00
C LEU A 507 -15.69 17.83 -10.33
N GLU A 508 -15.04 17.57 -11.47
CA GLU A 508 -14.54 16.24 -11.82
C GLU A 508 -13.49 15.75 -10.83
N ALA A 509 -12.54 16.61 -10.42
CA ALA A 509 -11.57 16.29 -9.38
C ALA A 509 -12.27 15.83 -8.09
N LEU A 510 -13.34 16.52 -7.68
CA LEU A 510 -14.10 16.21 -6.47
C LEU A 510 -14.96 14.93 -6.58
N LYS A 511 -15.23 14.44 -7.81
CA LYS A 511 -15.84 13.12 -8.00
C LYS A 511 -14.85 11.99 -7.72
N HIS A 512 -13.56 12.18 -7.99
CA HIS A 512 -12.52 11.19 -7.72
C HIS A 512 -11.90 11.34 -6.32
N TYR A 513 -11.79 12.58 -5.84
CA TYR A 513 -11.16 12.95 -4.58
C TYR A 513 -12.09 13.87 -3.79
N PRO A 514 -13.16 13.33 -3.19
CA PRO A 514 -14.13 14.14 -2.47
C PRO A 514 -13.46 14.93 -1.37
N ASN A 515 -13.94 16.16 -1.17
CA ASN A 515 -13.44 17.09 -0.14
C ASN A 515 -11.96 17.49 -0.29
N ASN A 516 -11.28 17.17 -1.39
CA ASN A 516 -9.90 17.59 -1.60
C ASN A 516 -9.79 19.12 -1.52
N MET A 517 -8.93 19.62 -0.63
CA MET A 517 -8.88 21.02 -0.31
C MET A 517 -8.43 21.91 -1.48
N ASP A 518 -7.47 21.44 -2.30
CA ASP A 518 -6.99 22.20 -3.45
C ASP A 518 -8.11 22.36 -4.50
N ALA A 519 -8.84 21.28 -4.77
CA ALA A 519 -9.98 21.32 -5.69
C ALA A 519 -11.13 22.19 -5.16
N LEU A 520 -11.44 22.13 -3.85
CA LEU A 520 -12.46 23.00 -3.24
C LEU A 520 -12.08 24.48 -3.32
N ARG A 521 -10.83 24.82 -2.99
CA ARG A 521 -10.32 26.21 -3.08
C ARG A 521 -10.37 26.73 -4.51
N GLY A 522 -9.93 25.92 -5.46
CA GLY A 522 -9.98 26.23 -6.90
C GLY A 522 -11.41 26.43 -7.41
N LEU A 523 -12.34 25.55 -7.03
CA LEU A 523 -13.75 25.66 -7.40
C LEU A 523 -14.40 26.92 -6.82
N LYS A 524 -14.13 27.23 -5.54
CA LYS A 524 -14.59 28.48 -4.91
C LYS A 524 -14.10 29.70 -5.69
N ALA A 525 -12.82 29.73 -6.06
CA ALA A 525 -12.24 30.83 -6.82
C ALA A 525 -12.91 30.99 -8.19
N CYS A 526 -13.21 29.88 -8.89
CA CYS A 526 -13.97 29.93 -10.14
C CYS A 526 -15.37 30.54 -9.95
N TYR A 527 -16.11 30.12 -8.92
CA TYR A 527 -17.45 30.65 -8.65
C TYR A 527 -17.44 32.14 -8.30
N LEU A 528 -16.48 32.60 -7.49
CA LEU A 528 -16.30 34.02 -7.21
C LEU A 528 -16.02 34.81 -8.49
N ALA A 529 -15.12 34.31 -9.35
CA ALA A 529 -14.81 34.94 -10.61
C ALA A 529 -16.00 34.94 -11.60
N MET A 530 -16.96 34.04 -11.47
CA MET A 530 -18.19 34.02 -12.27
C MET A 530 -19.33 34.84 -11.63
N GLY A 531 -19.12 35.48 -10.48
CA GLY A 531 -20.17 36.21 -9.75
C GLY A 531 -21.17 35.30 -9.03
N GLU A 532 -20.91 34.00 -8.94
CA GLU A 532 -21.80 33.00 -8.33
C GLU A 532 -21.63 32.95 -6.79
N GLN A 533 -21.90 34.06 -6.11
CA GLN A 533 -21.64 34.24 -4.67
C GLN A 533 -22.28 33.16 -3.78
N LYS A 534 -23.50 32.72 -4.11
CA LYS A 534 -24.21 31.66 -3.37
C LYS A 534 -23.45 30.33 -3.43
N ARG A 535 -22.99 29.93 -4.62
CA ARG A 535 -22.21 28.69 -4.80
C ARG A 535 -20.83 28.80 -4.17
N ALA A 536 -20.15 29.95 -4.30
CA ALA A 536 -18.89 30.20 -3.61
C ALA A 536 -19.03 30.08 -2.08
N SER A 537 -20.13 30.59 -1.51
CA SER A 537 -20.44 30.49 -0.09
C SER A 537 -20.70 29.05 0.36
N GLN A 538 -21.39 28.25 -0.46
CA GLN A 538 -21.58 26.82 -0.21
C GLN A 538 -20.25 26.06 -0.16
N ILE A 539 -19.36 26.29 -1.14
CA ILE A 539 -18.02 25.69 -1.14
C ILE A 539 -17.20 26.19 0.05
N GLN A 540 -17.31 27.46 0.43
CA GLN A 540 -16.63 27.98 1.62
C GLN A 540 -17.11 27.29 2.91
N ALA A 541 -18.41 27.00 3.05
CA ALA A 541 -18.92 26.23 4.18
C ALA A 541 -18.38 24.80 4.16
N GLN A 542 -18.28 24.16 2.99
CA GLN A 542 -17.67 22.85 2.84
C GLN A 542 -16.17 22.85 3.23
N ILE A 543 -15.40 23.84 2.76
CA ILE A 543 -14.00 24.03 3.17
C ILE A 543 -13.88 24.12 4.68
N LYS A 544 -14.73 24.91 5.34
CA LYS A 544 -14.74 25.04 6.81
C LYS A 544 -14.99 23.69 7.48
N ARG A 545 -15.94 22.90 7.01
CA ARG A 545 -16.21 21.55 7.54
C ARG A 545 -15.04 20.59 7.39
N VAL A 546 -14.37 20.61 6.23
CA VAL A 546 -13.22 19.74 5.96
C VAL A 546 -12.00 20.13 6.81
N SER A 547 -11.81 21.42 7.06
CA SER A 547 -10.72 21.93 7.90
C SER A 547 -11.02 21.87 9.40
N SER A 548 -12.29 21.84 9.82
CA SER A 548 -12.65 21.75 11.23
C SER A 548 -12.44 20.35 11.79
N GLU A 549 -12.04 20.26 13.06
CA GLU A 549 -11.94 19.00 13.81
C GLU A 549 -13.30 18.45 14.29
N ASN A 550 -14.42 19.09 13.91
CA ASN A 550 -15.73 18.73 14.45
C ASN A 550 -16.30 17.47 13.79
N ASP A 551 -16.64 16.48 14.63
CA ASP A 551 -17.17 15.14 14.33
C ASP A 551 -18.63 15.11 13.80
N GLN A 552 -19.04 16.04 12.93
CA GLN A 552 -20.40 16.00 12.35
C GLN A 552 -20.54 15.01 11.19
#